data_AF-A0A7C5B9K8-F1
#
_entry.id   AF-A0A7C5B9K8-F1
#
_cell.length_a   1.000
_cell.length_b   1.000
_cell.length_c   1.000
_cell.angle_alpha   90.00
_cell.angle_beta   90.00
_cell.angle_gamma   90.00
#
_symmetry.space_group_name_H-M   'P 1'
#
loop_
_entity.id
_entity.type
_entity.pdbx_description
1 polymer ?
#
loop_
_entity_poly.entity_id
_entity_poly.type
_entity_poly.pdbx_seq_one_letter_code
_entity_poly.pdbx_strand_id
1 'polypeptide(L)'
;MQEKKVALCVLRKLYRAPERSSSLLYALSTQGIPKKRVITLLNKMYEMHLIKNIEKDESKNRLWMLTREGRHLAEKNVFSILTNSILTKE
;
A
#
# COMPACT_ATOMS: atom_id res chain seq x y z
N MET A 1 -15.30 5.30 -4.37
CA MET A 1 -14.92 6.06 -3.14
C MET A 1 -14.12 5.22 -2.15
N GLN A 2 -14.57 4.02 -1.77
CA GLN A 2 -13.93 3.22 -0.72
C GLN A 2 -12.50 2.76 -1.07
N GLU A 3 -12.23 2.33 -2.30
CA GLU A 3 -10.89 1.91 -2.74
C GLU A 3 -9.85 3.03 -2.62
N LYS A 4 -10.26 4.26 -2.92
CA LYS A 4 -9.36 5.40 -2.82
C LYS A 4 -8.92 5.66 -1.38
N LYS A 5 -9.86 5.48 -0.45
CA LYS A 5 -9.61 5.58 1.00
C LYS A 5 -8.68 4.45 1.49
N VAL A 6 -8.82 3.24 0.93
CA VAL A 6 -7.95 2.09 1.26
C VAL A 6 -6.51 2.35 0.84
N ALA A 7 -6.30 2.75 -0.43
CA ALA A 7 -4.98 3.04 -0.96
C ALA A 7 -4.28 4.18 -0.20
N LEU A 8 -5.01 5.28 0.05
CA LEU A 8 -4.54 6.39 0.86
C LEU A 8 -4.12 5.94 2.27
N CYS A 9 -4.88 5.05 2.91
CA CYS A 9 -4.59 4.57 4.26
C CYS A 9 -3.31 3.71 4.30
N VAL A 10 -3.15 2.79 3.35
CA VAL A 10 -1.92 1.98 3.20
C VAL A 10 -0.71 2.87 2.99
N LEU A 11 -0.82 3.80 2.03
CA LEU A 11 0.25 4.72 1.68
C LEU A 11 0.67 5.60 2.88
N ARG A 12 -0.28 6.15 3.64
CA ARG A 12 0.00 6.94 4.85
C ARG A 12 0.70 6.13 5.95
N LYS A 13 0.32 4.87 6.15
CA LYS A 13 0.98 3.98 7.11
C LYS A 13 2.42 3.70 6.69
N LEU A 14 2.62 3.29 5.44
CA LEU A 14 3.95 2.97 4.89
C LEU A 14 4.87 4.20 4.75
N TYR A 15 4.29 5.40 4.66
CA TYR A 15 5.05 6.65 4.67
C TYR A 15 5.70 6.92 6.03
N ARG A 16 5.03 6.56 7.12
CA ARG A 16 5.55 6.75 8.49
C ARG A 16 6.65 5.75 8.81
N ALA A 17 6.42 4.48 8.52
CA ALA A 17 7.36 3.41 8.83
C ALA A 17 7.09 2.17 7.95
N PRO A 18 8.08 1.28 7.80
CA PRO A 18 7.82 -0.05 7.26
C PRO A 18 6.75 -0.79 8.06
N GLU A 19 5.85 -1.51 7.39
CA GLU A 19 4.72 -2.21 8.02
C GLU A 19 4.57 -3.64 7.48
N ARG A 20 4.18 -4.56 8.36
CA ARG A 20 3.93 -5.96 8.02
C ARG A 20 2.61 -6.14 7.28
N SER A 21 2.53 -7.10 6.36
CA SER A 21 1.26 -7.50 5.73
C SER A 21 0.17 -7.78 6.77
N SER A 22 0.48 -8.51 7.85
CA SER A 22 -0.49 -8.83 8.91
C SER A 22 -1.05 -7.57 9.60
N SER A 23 -0.19 -6.60 9.92
CA SER A 23 -0.56 -5.32 10.54
C SER A 23 -1.48 -4.49 9.63
N LEU A 24 -1.13 -4.38 8.34
CA LEU A 24 -1.94 -3.67 7.35
C LEU A 24 -3.31 -4.34 7.16
N LEU A 25 -3.34 -5.68 7.06
CA LEU A 25 -4.58 -6.43 6.93
C LEU A 25 -5.48 -6.27 8.14
N TYR A 26 -4.91 -6.32 9.35
CA TYR A 26 -5.66 -6.12 10.59
C TYR A 26 -6.26 -4.70 10.63
N ALA A 27 -5.43 -3.66 10.47
CA ALA A 27 -5.84 -2.27 10.59
C ALA A 27 -6.87 -1.82 9.53
N LEU A 28 -6.90 -2.45 8.36
CA LEU A 28 -7.88 -2.16 7.31
C LEU A 28 -9.13 -3.03 7.46
N SER A 29 -8.99 -4.25 7.98
CA SER A 29 -10.15 -5.10 8.29
C SER A 29 -11.04 -4.49 9.38
N THR A 30 -10.45 -3.82 10.38
CA THR A 30 -11.21 -3.08 11.41
C THR A 30 -11.97 -1.88 10.84
N GLN A 31 -11.59 -1.41 9.65
CA GLN A 31 -12.30 -0.38 8.88
C GLN A 31 -13.31 -0.97 7.87
N GLY A 32 -13.62 -2.27 7.98
CA GLY A 32 -14.56 -2.96 7.08
C GLY A 32 -14.00 -3.26 5.69
N ILE A 33 -12.67 -3.22 5.50
CA ILE A 33 -12.05 -3.49 4.20
C ILE A 33 -11.71 -4.99 4.09
N PRO A 34 -12.20 -5.69 3.07
CA PRO A 34 -11.86 -7.10 2.86
C PRO A 34 -10.36 -7.32 2.70
N LYS A 35 -9.81 -8.31 3.42
CA LYS A 35 -8.39 -8.70 3.36
C LYS A 35 -7.88 -8.91 1.92
N LYS A 36 -8.69 -9.56 1.08
CA LYS A 36 -8.38 -9.80 -0.34
C LYS A 36 -8.04 -8.50 -1.09
N ARG A 37 -8.80 -7.42 -0.86
CA ARG A 37 -8.57 -6.12 -1.52
C ARG A 37 -7.26 -5.47 -1.08
N VAL A 38 -6.92 -5.58 0.20
CA VAL A 38 -5.65 -5.06 0.73
C VAL A 38 -4.47 -5.81 0.09
N ILE A 39 -4.55 -7.14 -0.02
CA ILE A 39 -3.52 -7.95 -0.68
C ILE A 39 -3.37 -7.54 -2.15
N THR A 40 -4.48 -7.44 -2.89
CA THR A 40 -4.46 -6.98 -4.29
C THR A 40 -3.81 -5.61 -4.44
N LEU A 41 -4.14 -4.67 -3.54
CA LEU A 41 -3.56 -3.34 -3.54
C LEU A 41 -2.04 -3.35 -3.29
N LEU A 42 -1.58 -4.12 -2.31
CA LEU A 42 -0.15 -4.25 -2.01
C LEU A 42 0.62 -4.85 -3.20
N ASN A 43 0.06 -5.88 -3.86
CA ASN A 43 0.67 -6.46 -5.05
C ASN A 43 0.78 -5.43 -6.19
N LYS A 44 -0.29 -4.67 -6.48
CA LYS A 44 -0.25 -3.61 -7.49
C LYS A 44 0.81 -2.55 -7.17
N MET A 45 0.88 -2.11 -5.92
CA MET A 45 1.88 -1.13 -5.49
C MET A 45 3.31 -1.68 -5.61
N TYR A 46 3.50 -2.97 -5.38
CA TYR A 46 4.78 -3.65 -5.54
C TYR A 46 5.19 -3.77 -7.02
N GLU A 47 4.26 -4.18 -7.89
CA GLU A 47 4.46 -4.23 -9.34
C GLU A 47 4.76 -2.85 -9.95
N MET A 48 4.18 -1.79 -9.38
CA MET A 48 4.47 -0.40 -9.76
C MET A 48 5.76 0.15 -9.13
N HIS A 49 6.55 -0.66 -8.43
CA HIS A 49 7.77 -0.26 -7.74
C HIS A 49 7.59 0.89 -6.71
N LEU A 50 6.37 1.09 -6.21
CA LEU A 50 6.05 2.11 -5.19
C LEU A 50 6.39 1.63 -3.79
N ILE A 51 6.31 0.32 -3.56
CA ILE A 51 6.73 -0.33 -2.32
C ILE A 51 7.71 -1.46 -2.64
N LYS A 52 8.50 -1.84 -1.64
CA LYS A 52 9.37 -3.01 -1.70
C LYS A 52 9.27 -3.83 -0.43
N ASN A 53 9.47 -5.14 -0.55
CA ASN A 53 9.76 -5.99 0.61
C ASN A 53 11.21 -5.72 1.03
N ILE A 54 11.44 -5.47 2.32
CA ILE A 54 12.80 -5.22 2.85
C ILE A 54 13.39 -6.44 3.57
N GLU A 55 12.64 -7.53 3.64
CA GLU A 55 13.13 -8.82 4.16
C GLU A 55 13.45 -9.78 3.02
N LYS A 56 14.44 -10.66 3.24
CA LYS A 56 14.81 -11.73 2.29
C LYS A 56 13.78 -12.86 2.23
N ASP A 57 12.87 -12.92 3.21
CA ASP A 57 11.82 -13.92 3.27
C ASP A 57 10.64 -13.53 2.38
N GLU A 58 10.28 -14.42 1.46
CA GLU A 58 9.12 -14.28 0.58
C GLU A 58 7.81 -14.79 1.21
N SER A 59 7.82 -15.08 2.51
CA SER A 59 6.64 -15.50 3.25
C SER A 59 5.46 -14.54 3.10
N LYS A 60 4.25 -15.04 3.40
CA LYS A 60 3.00 -14.27 3.29
C LYS A 60 2.97 -13.00 4.18
N ASN A 61 3.91 -12.87 5.13
CA ASN A 61 3.99 -11.76 6.08
C ASN A 61 5.15 -10.78 5.81
N ARG A 62 5.30 -10.39 4.53
CA ARG A 62 6.31 -9.43 4.06
C ARG A 62 6.31 -8.13 4.86
N LEU A 63 7.50 -7.53 5.00
CA LEU A 63 7.70 -6.21 5.59
C LEU A 63 7.82 -5.19 4.46
N TRP A 64 6.77 -4.38 4.29
CA TRP A 64 6.67 -3.42 3.20
C TRP A 64 7.24 -2.07 3.60
N MET A 65 7.94 -1.41 2.68
CA MET A 65 8.38 -0.03 2.82
C MET A 65 8.16 0.72 1.51
N LEU A 66 7.84 2.03 1.57
CA LEU A 66 7.83 2.86 0.37
C LEU A 66 9.25 2.96 -0.23
N THR A 67 9.30 2.86 -1.55
CA THR A 67 10.49 3.23 -2.33
C THR A 67 10.66 4.75 -2.37
N ARG A 68 11.79 5.22 -2.91
CA ARG A 68 12.02 6.66 -3.10
C ARG A 68 10.94 7.28 -4.00
N GLU A 69 10.55 6.58 -5.06
CA GLU A 69 9.48 6.99 -5.96
C GLU A 69 8.12 7.00 -5.24
N GLY A 70 7.80 5.95 -4.48
CA GLY A 70 6.58 5.89 -3.68
C GLY A 70 6.46 7.03 -2.66
N ARG A 71 7.57 7.43 -2.02
CA ARG A 71 7.60 8.60 -1.12
C ARG A 71 7.42 9.92 -1.86
N HIS A 72 8.12 10.11 -2.97
CA HIS A 72 8.00 11.33 -3.79
C HIS A 72 6.56 11.54 -4.27
N LEU A 73 5.89 10.47 -4.68
CA LEU A 73 4.48 10.51 -5.09
C LEU A 73 3.53 10.72 -3.90
N ALA A 74 3.89 10.25 -2.71
CA ALA A 74 3.16 10.52 -1.47
C ALA A 74 3.29 11.98 -0.99
N GLU A 75 4.49 12.56 -1.07
CA GLU A 75 4.83 13.91 -0.57
C GLU A 75 4.17 15.05 -1.35
N LYS A 76 3.96 14.89 -2.65
CA LYS A 76 3.38 15.95 -3.50
C LYS A 76 1.87 16.24 -3.24
N ASN A 77 1.27 15.74 -2.17
CA ASN A 77 -0.20 15.70 -1.96
C ASN A 77 -0.96 14.94 -3.08
N VAL A 78 -0.23 14.15 -3.85
CA VAL A 78 -0.70 13.37 -5.00
C VAL A 78 -1.22 12.01 -4.54
N PHE A 79 -1.47 11.76 -3.24
CA PHE A 79 -2.05 10.50 -2.81
C PHE A 79 -3.35 10.16 -3.56
N SER A 80 -4.18 11.16 -3.90
CA SER A 80 -5.40 10.97 -4.69
C SER A 80 -5.11 10.53 -6.14
N ILE A 81 -4.07 11.09 -6.77
CA ILE A 81 -3.63 10.78 -8.13
C ILE A 81 -2.87 9.45 -8.17
N LEU A 82 -1.98 9.19 -7.20
CA LEU A 82 -1.29 7.92 -7.02
C LEU A 82 -2.30 6.79 -6.80
N THR A 83 -3.29 7.05 -5.95
CA THR A 83 -4.42 6.16 -5.72
C THR A 83 -5.24 5.93 -6.99
N ASN A 84 -5.53 6.97 -7.78
CA ASN A 84 -6.18 6.80 -9.08
C ASN A 84 -5.31 5.93 -10.00
N SER A 85 -4.03 6.24 -10.15
CA SER A 85 -3.08 5.48 -10.99
C SER A 85 -2.97 4.00 -10.59
N ILE A 86 -3.00 3.68 -9.29
CA ILE A 86 -3.02 2.31 -8.78
C ILE A 86 -4.36 1.61 -9.09
N LEU A 87 -5.48 2.34 -9.02
CA LEU A 87 -6.81 1.78 -9.17
C LEU A 87 -7.30 1.73 -10.63
N THR A 88 -6.76 2.54 -11.53
CA THR A 88 -7.20 2.70 -12.93
C THR A 88 -6.24 2.13 -13.97
N LYS A 89 -5.24 1.32 -13.60
CA LYS A 89 -4.46 0.55 -14.59
C LYS A 89 -5.38 -0.47 -15.29
N GLU A 90 -6.00 -0.03 -16.38
CA GLU A 90 -5.90 -0.72 -17.68
C GLU A 90 -4.48 -0.57 -18.23
#